data_AF-A0A059FTD7-F1
#
_entry.id   AF-A0A059FTD7-F1
#
_cell.length_a   1.000
_cell.length_b   1.000
_cell.length_c   1.000
_cell.angle_alpha   90.00
_cell.angle_beta   90.00
_cell.angle_gamma   90.00
#
_symmetry.space_group_name_H-M   'P 1'
#
loop_
_entity.id
_entity.type
_entity.pdbx_description
1 polymer ?
#
loop_
_entity_poly.entity_id
_entity_poly.type
_entity_poly.pdbx_seq_one_letter_code
_entity_poly.pdbx_strand_id
1 'polypeptide(L)'
;MMDFIKYVSIAFTALSLGFTGWLQYEKFRLDGEWHIDTCTVEADLESYEGLHLAWRVFLSDDPLSAPVVGDGEKIEEAFKPIPAAARYPVRLVGTKEINSVTLTGRFEGARRASTGRFEFHPTLSKRLFSGYLPFYQRNADVLDGTFAFTAGNARGPARAVRLTDGKMPGGVPAFVCVPPASGDLPADGLSPAADTP
;
A
#
# COMPACT_ATOMS: atom_id res chain seq x y z
N MET A 1 51.80 16.62 -13.23
CA MET A 1 50.66 17.36 -12.64
C MET A 1 49.37 17.18 -13.45
N MET A 2 49.41 17.36 -14.79
CA MET A 2 48.24 17.15 -15.67
C MET A 2 47.67 15.72 -15.67
N ASP A 3 48.52 14.69 -15.62
CA ASP A 3 48.04 13.29 -15.66
C ASP A 3 47.31 12.88 -14.37
N PHE A 4 47.75 13.39 -13.21
CA PHE A 4 47.10 13.13 -11.92
C PHE A 4 45.65 13.66 -11.88
N ILE A 5 45.41 14.84 -12.46
CA ILE A 5 44.08 15.45 -12.55
C ILE A 5 43.15 14.60 -13.44
N LYS A 6 43.68 14.04 -14.55
CA LYS A 6 42.90 13.13 -15.42
C LYS A 6 42.47 11.87 -14.68
N TYR A 7 43.39 11.23 -13.93
CA TYR A 7 43.05 10.02 -13.17
C TYR A 7 42.02 10.30 -12.07
N VAL A 8 42.16 11.40 -11.34
CA VAL A 8 41.18 11.79 -10.31
C VAL A 8 39.81 12.10 -10.91
N SER A 9 39.77 12.80 -12.06
CA SER A 9 38.51 13.12 -12.74
C SER A 9 37.80 11.88 -13.29
N ILE A 10 38.53 10.94 -13.89
CA ILE A 10 37.96 9.67 -14.38
C ILE A 10 37.46 8.82 -13.21
N ALA A 11 38.23 8.72 -12.12
CA ALA A 11 37.83 7.98 -10.92
C ALA A 11 36.58 8.59 -10.27
N PHE A 12 36.51 9.93 -10.17
CA PHE A 12 35.35 10.63 -9.64
C PHE A 12 34.11 10.42 -10.52
N THR A 13 34.27 10.44 -11.84
CA THR A 13 33.16 10.20 -12.79
C THR A 13 32.65 8.76 -12.70
N ALA A 14 33.56 7.78 -12.62
CA ALA A 14 33.19 6.37 -12.45
C ALA A 14 32.50 6.11 -11.09
N LEU A 15 33.01 6.72 -10.01
CA LEU A 15 32.39 6.65 -8.69
C LEU A 15 31.01 7.31 -8.66
N SER A 16 30.84 8.47 -9.30
CA SER A 16 29.56 9.17 -9.33
C SER A 16 28.52 8.46 -10.20
N LEU A 17 28.90 7.88 -11.34
CA LEU A 17 28.02 7.02 -12.13
C LEU A 17 27.65 5.72 -11.39
N GLY A 18 28.61 5.08 -10.72
CA GLY A 18 28.34 3.92 -9.88
C GLY A 18 27.43 4.25 -8.69
N PHE A 19 27.65 5.39 -8.04
CA PHE A 19 26.86 5.85 -6.91
C PHE A 19 25.45 6.28 -7.31
N THR A 20 25.29 7.04 -8.40
CA THR A 20 23.97 7.44 -8.90
C THR A 20 23.18 6.25 -9.48
N GLY A 21 23.84 5.33 -10.17
CA GLY A 21 23.24 4.07 -10.62
C GLY A 21 22.82 3.17 -9.45
N TRP A 22 23.61 3.14 -8.36
CA TRP A 22 23.26 2.44 -7.12
C TRP A 22 22.05 3.08 -6.42
N LEU A 23 22.00 4.42 -6.35
CA LEU A 23 20.90 5.16 -5.74
C LEU A 23 19.56 4.95 -6.47
N GLN A 24 19.56 4.72 -7.78
CA GLN A 24 18.35 4.39 -8.54
C GLN A 24 17.80 2.98 -8.23
N TYR A 25 18.61 2.08 -7.69
CA TYR A 25 18.25 0.69 -7.39
C TYR A 25 17.64 0.49 -5.99
N GLU A 26 17.58 1.52 -5.16
CA GLU A 26 17.06 1.44 -3.79
C GLU A 26 15.56 1.78 -3.67
N LYS A 27 14.74 1.41 -4.67
CA LYS A 27 13.28 1.42 -4.52
C LYS A 27 12.86 0.32 -3.55
N PHE A 28 11.93 0.61 -2.62
CA PHE A 28 11.44 -0.40 -1.65
C PHE A 28 10.91 -1.63 -2.36
N ARG A 29 11.24 -2.85 -1.93
CA ARG A 29 10.76 -4.05 -2.63
C ARG A 29 9.29 -4.33 -2.33
N LEU A 30 8.52 -4.64 -3.36
CA LEU A 30 7.11 -5.06 -3.24
C LEU A 30 6.91 -6.56 -3.48
N ASP A 31 7.87 -7.26 -4.08
CA ASP A 31 7.75 -8.70 -4.36
C ASP A 31 7.46 -9.52 -3.11
N GLY A 32 6.52 -10.45 -3.22
CA GLY A 32 6.24 -11.43 -2.18
C GLY A 32 4.79 -11.42 -1.74
N GLU A 33 4.54 -12.09 -0.62
CA GLU A 33 3.21 -12.27 -0.09
C GLU A 33 2.84 -11.15 0.89
N TRP A 34 1.61 -10.64 0.78
CA TRP A 34 1.09 -9.53 1.55
C TRP A 34 -0.29 -9.86 2.10
N HIS A 35 -0.51 -9.47 3.35
CA HIS A 35 -1.81 -9.42 4.00
C HIS A 35 -2.31 -7.99 3.96
N ILE A 36 -3.40 -7.72 3.26
CA ILE A 36 -4.01 -6.39 3.16
C ILE A 36 -5.25 -6.37 4.04
N ASP A 37 -5.25 -5.51 5.05
CA ASP A 37 -6.41 -5.19 5.87
C ASP A 37 -7.03 -3.86 5.41
N THR A 38 -8.37 -3.78 5.46
CA THR A 38 -9.10 -2.54 5.22
C THR A 38 -10.12 -2.29 6.30
N CYS A 39 -10.41 -1.02 6.54
CA CYS A 39 -11.53 -0.61 7.37
C CYS A 39 -12.44 0.37 6.66
N THR A 40 -13.69 0.00 6.44
CA THR A 40 -14.65 0.92 5.83
C THR A 40 -15.08 1.97 6.84
N VAL A 41 -14.84 3.24 6.54
CA VAL A 41 -15.21 4.40 7.36
C VAL A 41 -16.38 5.15 6.74
N GLU A 42 -16.41 5.25 5.41
CA GLU A 42 -17.48 5.90 4.66
C GLU A 42 -18.07 4.90 3.67
N ALA A 43 -19.40 4.84 3.53
CA ALA A 43 -20.09 4.09 2.50
C ALA A 43 -21.49 4.66 2.25
N ASP A 44 -22.06 4.41 1.08
CA ASP A 44 -23.44 4.81 0.76
C ASP A 44 -24.50 4.06 1.59
N LEU A 45 -24.10 2.94 2.22
CA LEU A 45 -24.98 2.12 3.05
C LEU A 45 -24.29 1.88 4.40
N GLU A 46 -24.95 2.30 5.48
CA GLU A 46 -24.45 2.22 6.86
C GLU A 46 -24.00 0.80 7.26
N SER A 47 -24.59 -0.25 6.68
CA SER A 47 -24.17 -1.64 6.96
C SER A 47 -22.74 -1.97 6.52
N TYR A 48 -22.14 -1.14 5.67
CA TYR A 48 -20.73 -1.26 5.28
C TYR A 48 -19.80 -0.48 6.19
N GLU A 49 -20.28 0.48 6.99
CA GLU A 49 -19.43 1.23 7.91
C GLU A 49 -18.91 0.32 9.03
N GLY A 50 -17.62 0.44 9.34
CA GLY A 50 -16.91 -0.46 10.24
C GLY A 50 -16.61 -1.85 9.66
N LEU A 51 -16.95 -2.11 8.38
CA LEU A 51 -16.66 -3.40 7.77
C LEU A 51 -15.16 -3.57 7.55
N HIS A 52 -14.60 -4.58 8.21
CA HIS A 52 -13.25 -5.08 7.98
C HIS A 52 -13.26 -6.11 6.84
N LEU A 53 -12.33 -5.97 5.91
CA LEU A 53 -12.05 -6.98 4.90
C LEU A 53 -10.54 -7.22 4.85
N ALA A 54 -10.14 -8.48 4.72
CA ALA A 54 -8.74 -8.83 4.52
C ALA A 54 -8.50 -9.72 3.30
N TRP A 55 -7.36 -9.50 2.65
CA TRP A 55 -6.90 -10.25 1.49
C TRP A 55 -5.48 -10.74 1.70
N ARG A 56 -5.19 -11.89 1.09
CA ARG A 56 -3.84 -12.43 0.98
C ARG A 56 -3.45 -12.40 -0.50
N VAL A 57 -2.46 -11.58 -0.84
CA VAL A 57 -2.05 -11.35 -2.23
C VAL A 57 -0.56 -11.56 -2.40
N PHE A 58 -0.17 -12.14 -3.52
CA PHE A 58 1.21 -12.21 -3.94
C PHE A 58 1.46 -11.08 -4.95
N LEU A 59 2.27 -10.10 -4.57
CA LEU A 59 2.66 -8.99 -5.43
C LEU A 59 3.97 -9.33 -6.13
N SER A 60 4.04 -9.03 -7.42
CA SER A 60 5.23 -9.14 -8.25
C SER A 60 5.55 -7.77 -8.83
N ASP A 61 6.77 -7.33 -8.58
CA ASP A 61 7.34 -6.05 -8.96
C ASP A 61 8.62 -6.32 -9.74
N ASP A 62 8.42 -6.77 -10.97
CA ASP A 62 9.52 -6.97 -11.90
C ASP A 62 10.04 -5.59 -12.37
N PRO A 63 11.29 -5.23 -12.05
CA PRO A 63 11.84 -3.92 -12.41
C PRO A 63 11.92 -3.67 -13.92
N LEU A 64 11.82 -4.72 -14.75
CA LEU A 64 11.83 -4.65 -16.20
C LEU A 64 10.43 -4.68 -16.82
N SER A 65 9.40 -5.03 -16.03
CA SER A 65 8.03 -5.19 -16.50
C SER A 65 7.08 -4.30 -15.69
N ALA A 66 6.85 -3.08 -16.17
CA ALA A 66 5.65 -2.34 -15.75
C ALA A 66 4.43 -3.00 -16.45
N PRO A 67 3.34 -3.35 -15.75
CA PRO A 67 2.91 -2.93 -14.40
C PRO A 67 3.21 -3.93 -13.26
N VAL A 68 3.07 -3.46 -12.00
CA VAL A 68 3.01 -4.33 -10.82
C VAL A 68 1.75 -5.18 -10.93
N VAL A 69 1.88 -6.50 -10.72
CA VAL A 69 0.76 -7.44 -10.74
C VAL A 69 0.64 -8.11 -9.38
N GLY A 70 -0.59 -8.27 -8.92
CA GLY A 70 -0.93 -8.97 -7.70
C GLY A 70 -2.02 -9.99 -7.94
N ASP A 71 -1.80 -11.24 -7.54
CA ASP A 71 -2.84 -12.27 -7.56
C ASP A 71 -3.04 -12.81 -6.14
N GLY A 72 -4.28 -13.03 -5.73
CA GLY A 72 -4.57 -13.46 -4.37
C GLY A 72 -6.02 -13.79 -4.12
N GLU A 73 -6.40 -13.81 -2.85
CA GLU A 73 -7.75 -14.18 -2.41
C GLU A 73 -8.23 -13.35 -1.23
N LYS A 74 -9.54 -13.17 -1.13
CA LYS A 74 -10.18 -12.66 0.09
C LYS A 74 -10.17 -13.76 1.16
N ILE A 75 -9.59 -13.46 2.31
CA ILE A 75 -9.40 -14.43 3.40
C ILE A 75 -10.23 -14.13 4.64
N GLU A 76 -10.63 -12.87 4.86
CA GLU A 76 -11.44 -12.48 6.02
C GLU A 76 -12.50 -11.45 5.66
N GLU A 77 -13.63 -11.49 6.37
CA GLU A 77 -14.73 -10.54 6.29
C GLU A 77 -15.32 -10.33 7.69
N ALA A 78 -15.46 -9.08 8.11
CA ALA A 78 -15.91 -8.70 9.45
C ALA A 78 -15.12 -9.44 10.56
N PHE A 79 -13.79 -9.50 10.42
CA PHE A 79 -12.88 -10.24 11.31
C PHE A 79 -13.15 -11.76 11.43
N LYS A 80 -13.95 -12.33 10.51
CA LYS A 80 -14.20 -13.77 10.44
C LYS A 80 -13.43 -14.37 9.28
N PRO A 81 -12.66 -15.46 9.50
CA PRO A 81 -11.95 -16.13 8.43
C PRO A 81 -12.93 -16.81 7.48
N ILE A 82 -12.68 -16.65 6.19
CA ILE A 82 -13.43 -17.29 5.11
C ILE A 82 -12.79 -18.66 4.83
N PRO A 83 -13.57 -19.76 4.86
CA PRO A 83 -13.06 -21.08 4.54
C PRO A 83 -12.57 -21.14 3.10
N ALA A 84 -11.50 -21.92 2.83
CA ALA A 84 -10.83 -21.96 1.53
C ALA A 84 -11.79 -22.18 0.34
N ALA A 85 -12.82 -23.02 0.51
CA ALA A 85 -13.81 -23.30 -0.52
C ALA A 85 -14.75 -22.12 -0.87
N ALA A 86 -14.79 -21.07 -0.05
CA ALA A 86 -15.64 -19.88 -0.23
C ALA A 86 -14.81 -18.61 -0.47
N ARG A 87 -13.49 -18.73 -0.69
CA ARG A 87 -12.62 -17.61 -1.00
C ARG A 87 -12.80 -17.19 -2.45
N TYR A 88 -12.80 -15.89 -2.67
CA TYR A 88 -12.91 -15.31 -4.01
C TYR A 88 -11.54 -14.81 -4.45
N PRO A 89 -11.15 -15.09 -5.71
CA PRO A 89 -9.90 -14.59 -6.25
C PRO A 89 -9.96 -13.06 -6.38
N VAL A 90 -8.81 -12.43 -6.19
CA VAL A 90 -8.58 -11.01 -6.46
C VAL A 90 -7.37 -10.88 -7.37
N ARG A 91 -7.51 -10.00 -8.35
CA ARG A 91 -6.41 -9.59 -9.21
C ARG A 91 -6.22 -8.08 -9.12
N LEU A 92 -4.99 -7.70 -8.78
CA LEU A 92 -4.53 -6.33 -8.64
C LEU A 92 -3.52 -6.03 -9.75
N VAL A 93 -3.62 -4.84 -10.32
CA VAL A 93 -2.66 -4.28 -11.27
C VAL A 93 -2.39 -2.85 -10.83
N GLY A 94 -1.13 -2.46 -10.81
CA GLY A 94 -0.74 -1.20 -10.23
C GLY A 94 0.54 -0.60 -10.76
N THR A 95 0.82 0.59 -10.26
CA THR A 95 2.02 1.35 -10.54
C THR A 95 2.73 1.61 -9.22
N LYS A 96 4.04 1.44 -9.25
CA LYS A 96 4.91 1.70 -8.11
C LYS A 96 5.79 2.91 -8.40
N GLU A 97 5.77 3.85 -7.48
CA GLU A 97 6.66 5.00 -7.46
C GLU A 97 7.74 4.82 -6.39
N ILE A 98 8.52 5.88 -6.14
CA ILE A 98 9.64 5.82 -5.20
C ILE A 98 9.14 5.57 -3.77
N ASN A 99 8.03 6.19 -3.37
CA ASN A 99 7.50 6.16 -2.01
C ASN A 99 5.99 5.85 -1.95
N SER A 100 5.40 5.41 -3.04
CA SER A 100 3.98 5.07 -3.09
C SER A 100 3.76 3.88 -4.02
N VAL A 101 2.69 3.14 -3.77
CA VAL A 101 2.18 2.14 -4.71
C VAL A 101 0.67 2.32 -4.82
N THR A 102 0.21 2.45 -6.06
CA THR A 102 -1.21 2.45 -6.39
C THR A 102 -1.55 1.08 -6.95
N LEU A 103 -2.49 0.37 -6.33
CA LEU A 103 -3.01 -0.89 -6.85
C LEU A 103 -4.48 -0.70 -7.22
N THR A 104 -4.88 -1.21 -8.38
CA THR A 104 -6.27 -1.24 -8.81
C THR A 104 -6.66 -2.67 -9.10
N GLY A 105 -7.84 -3.09 -8.70
CA GLY A 105 -8.23 -4.48 -8.81
C GLY A 105 -9.69 -4.70 -9.07
N ARG A 106 -9.97 -5.90 -9.57
CA ARG A 106 -11.31 -6.46 -9.61
C ARG A 106 -11.43 -7.49 -8.49
N PHE A 107 -12.42 -7.28 -7.64
CA PHE A 107 -12.73 -8.09 -6.48
C PHE A 107 -13.98 -8.87 -6.81
N GLU A 108 -13.83 -10.18 -6.98
CA GLU A 108 -14.98 -11.05 -7.17
C GLU A 108 -15.64 -11.32 -5.83
N GLY A 109 -16.96 -11.44 -5.85
CA GLY A 109 -17.75 -11.77 -4.68
C GLY A 109 -18.93 -12.63 -5.07
N ALA A 110 -19.56 -13.27 -4.08
CA ALA A 110 -20.64 -14.24 -4.29
C ALA A 110 -21.79 -13.75 -5.18
N ARG A 111 -22.09 -12.44 -5.12
CA ARG A 111 -23.24 -11.83 -5.80
C ARG A 111 -22.87 -10.78 -6.84
N ARG A 112 -21.71 -10.13 -6.70
CA ARG A 112 -21.26 -9.06 -7.60
C ARG A 112 -19.75 -8.98 -7.60
N ALA A 113 -19.20 -8.62 -8.75
CA ALA A 113 -17.83 -8.15 -8.84
C ALA A 113 -17.79 -6.65 -8.55
N SER A 114 -16.82 -6.21 -7.76
CA SER A 114 -16.53 -4.81 -7.51
C SER A 114 -15.14 -4.46 -8.01
N THR A 115 -14.91 -3.17 -8.20
CA THR A 115 -13.57 -2.65 -8.48
C THR A 115 -13.12 -1.84 -7.28
N GLY A 116 -11.82 -1.86 -7.04
CA GLY A 116 -11.20 -1.15 -5.93
C GLY A 116 -9.88 -0.55 -6.31
N ARG A 117 -9.54 0.53 -5.62
CA ARG A 117 -8.25 1.18 -5.68
C ARG A 117 -7.66 1.23 -4.28
N PHE A 118 -6.38 0.92 -4.18
CA PHE A 118 -5.56 1.10 -3.01
C PHE A 118 -4.44 2.08 -3.33
N GLU A 119 -4.11 2.90 -2.35
CA GLU A 119 -2.96 3.78 -2.38
C GLU A 119 -2.19 3.58 -1.09
N PHE A 120 -1.00 2.98 -1.19
CA PHE A 120 -0.17 2.63 -0.06
C PHE A 120 1.16 3.38 -0.08
N HIS A 121 1.65 3.69 1.11
CA HIS A 121 2.93 4.31 1.36
C HIS A 121 3.71 3.45 2.36
N PRO A 122 5.02 3.24 2.17
CA PRO A 122 5.83 2.47 3.09
C PRO A 122 5.90 3.17 4.45
N THR A 123 5.53 2.45 5.50
CA THR A 123 5.60 2.97 6.86
C THR A 123 7.05 2.88 7.32
N LEU A 124 7.60 3.98 7.86
CA LEU A 124 8.97 4.05 8.38
C LEU A 124 9.16 3.11 9.59
N SER A 125 9.37 1.81 9.34
CA SER A 125 9.38 0.78 10.39
C SER A 125 10.64 0.81 11.28
N LYS A 126 11.69 1.53 10.88
CA LYS A 126 12.92 1.67 11.67
C LYS A 126 13.42 3.11 11.63
N ARG A 127 13.17 3.86 12.71
CA ARG A 127 13.98 5.04 13.05
C ARG A 127 15.40 4.53 13.28
N LEU A 128 16.30 4.78 12.34
CA LEU A 128 17.73 4.61 12.60
C LEU A 128 18.12 5.56 13.72
N PHE A 129 18.94 5.06 14.65
CA PHE A 129 19.47 5.82 15.80
C PHE A 129 20.30 7.05 15.39
N SER A 130 20.61 7.20 14.09
CA SER A 130 21.46 8.25 13.54
C SER A 130 20.75 9.60 13.30
N GLY A 131 19.45 9.72 13.58
CA GLY A 131 18.69 10.97 13.35
C GLY A 131 18.53 11.35 11.87
N TYR A 132 19.12 10.58 10.95
CA TYR A 132 18.88 10.68 9.52
C TYR A 132 17.62 9.90 9.16
N LEU A 133 16.68 10.56 8.48
CA LEU A 133 15.63 9.88 7.74
C LEU A 133 16.32 8.99 6.70
N PRO A 134 16.18 7.65 6.75
CA PRO A 134 16.65 6.84 5.64
C PRO A 134 15.78 7.19 4.44
N PHE A 135 16.34 7.95 3.51
CA PHE A 135 15.77 8.15 2.17
C PHE A 135 15.63 6.82 1.38
N TYR A 136 16.03 5.69 1.98
CA TYR A 136 16.24 4.40 1.33
C TYR A 136 15.69 3.27 2.21
N GLN A 137 14.37 3.08 2.20
CA GLN A 137 13.73 1.94 2.87
C GLN A 137 13.81 0.70 1.98
N ARG A 138 14.89 -0.07 2.11
CA ARG A 138 15.11 -1.27 1.27
C ARG A 138 14.06 -2.37 1.50
N ASN A 139 13.44 -2.46 2.67
CA ASN A 139 12.43 -3.46 3.01
C ASN A 139 11.34 -2.84 3.89
N ALA A 140 10.27 -2.34 3.27
CA ALA A 140 9.06 -2.00 4.01
C ALA A 140 8.30 -3.30 4.29
N ASP A 141 8.14 -3.62 5.57
CA ASP A 141 7.32 -4.77 6.01
C ASP A 141 5.85 -4.37 6.19
N VAL A 142 5.58 -3.06 6.27
CA VAL A 142 4.26 -2.49 6.43
C VAL A 142 4.10 -1.33 5.45
N LEU A 143 2.97 -1.31 4.76
CA LEU A 143 2.51 -0.17 3.97
C LEU A 143 1.18 0.29 4.53
N ASP A 144 1.06 1.57 4.85
CA ASP A 144 -0.18 2.20 5.30
C ASP A 144 -0.75 3.08 4.19
N GLY A 145 -2.06 3.22 4.16
CA GLY A 145 -2.70 4.03 3.15
C GLY A 145 -4.21 3.99 3.19
N THR A 146 -4.82 4.12 2.02
CA THR A 146 -6.28 4.20 1.87
C THR A 146 -6.78 3.28 0.77
N PHE A 147 -8.07 2.99 0.82
CA PHE A 147 -8.78 2.29 -0.25
C PHE A 147 -10.07 3.00 -0.63
N ALA A 148 -10.52 2.72 -1.85
CA ALA A 148 -11.83 3.08 -2.35
C ALA A 148 -12.40 1.93 -3.19
N PHE A 149 -13.57 1.43 -2.82
CA PHE A 149 -14.33 0.44 -3.58
C PHE A 149 -15.54 1.09 -4.25
N THR A 150 -15.86 0.63 -5.47
CA THR A 150 -17.10 1.01 -6.14
C THR A 150 -18.33 0.34 -5.51
N ALA A 151 -18.14 -0.78 -4.81
CA ALA A 151 -19.19 -1.44 -4.05
C ALA A 151 -19.59 -0.58 -2.84
N GLY A 152 -20.80 -0.01 -2.89
CA GLY A 152 -21.32 0.84 -1.82
C GLY A 152 -20.50 2.12 -1.61
N ASN A 153 -19.70 2.53 -2.60
CA ASN A 153 -18.77 3.67 -2.52
C ASN A 153 -17.92 3.65 -1.24
N ALA A 154 -17.52 2.44 -0.81
CA ALA A 154 -16.85 2.23 0.46
C ALA A 154 -15.43 2.78 0.43
N ARG A 155 -15.06 3.56 1.44
CA ARG A 155 -13.73 4.20 1.57
C ARG A 155 -13.22 4.08 3.00
N GLY A 156 -11.90 4.12 3.13
CA GLY A 156 -11.27 4.20 4.45
C GLY A 156 -9.79 3.83 4.44
N PRO A 157 -9.20 3.63 5.63
CA PRO A 157 -7.80 3.23 5.75
C PRO A 157 -7.59 1.78 5.32
N ALA A 158 -6.42 1.54 4.73
CA ALA A 158 -5.92 0.24 4.38
C ALA A 158 -4.50 0.07 4.90
N ARG A 159 -4.14 -1.16 5.24
CA ARG A 159 -2.78 -1.52 5.65
C ARG A 159 -2.36 -2.83 5.03
N ALA A 160 -1.21 -2.85 4.37
CA ALA A 160 -0.59 -4.05 3.84
C ALA A 160 0.60 -4.46 4.71
N VAL A 161 0.62 -5.70 5.16
CA VAL A 161 1.73 -6.28 5.94
C VAL A 161 2.34 -7.42 5.15
N ARG A 162 3.66 -7.37 4.94
CA ARG A 162 4.42 -8.40 4.26
C ARG A 162 4.42 -9.68 5.09
N LEU A 163 4.05 -10.80 4.50
CA LEU A 163 4.10 -12.11 5.13
C LEU A 163 5.47 -12.76 4.89
N THR A 164 6.03 -13.34 5.94
CA THR A 164 7.24 -14.18 5.89
C THR A 164 6.82 -15.60 6.26
N ASP A 165 7.04 -16.56 5.37
CA ASP A 165 6.59 -17.96 5.53
C ASP A 165 5.09 -18.09 5.84
N GLY A 166 4.27 -17.23 5.22
CA GLY A 166 2.82 -17.19 5.40
C GLY A 166 2.36 -16.67 6.76
N LYS A 167 3.25 -16.05 7.55
CA LYS A 167 2.95 -15.48 8.87
C LYS A 167 3.26 -13.98 8.91
N MET A 168 2.47 -13.23 9.67
CA MET A 168 2.74 -11.83 9.94
C MET A 168 4.06 -11.70 10.74
N PRO A 169 4.91 -10.72 10.43
CA PRO A 169 6.15 -10.48 11.15
C PRO A 169 5.85 -10.04 12.59
N GLY A 170 6.67 -10.51 13.53
CA GLY A 170 6.53 -10.17 14.94
C GLY A 170 6.71 -8.67 15.19
N GLY A 171 5.91 -8.10 16.09
CA GLY A 171 6.00 -6.69 16.48
C GLY A 171 5.15 -5.72 15.65
N VAL A 172 4.39 -6.20 14.67
CA VAL A 172 3.37 -5.38 13.98
C VAL A 172 2.10 -5.32 14.83
N PRO A 173 1.57 -4.12 15.14
CA PRO A 173 0.34 -3.99 15.92
C PRO A 173 -0.84 -4.58 15.15
N ALA A 174 -1.78 -5.23 15.84
CA ALA A 174 -3.01 -5.73 15.24
C ALA A 174 -3.76 -4.60 14.51
N PHE A 175 -4.39 -4.93 13.38
CA PHE A 175 -5.20 -3.95 12.66
C PHE A 175 -6.48 -3.72 13.45
N VAL A 176 -6.78 -2.47 13.79
CA VAL A 176 -7.99 -2.13 14.54
C VAL A 176 -8.91 -1.37 13.60
N CYS A 177 -10.06 -1.97 13.28
CA CYS A 177 -11.18 -1.21 12.76
C CYS A 177 -11.87 -0.53 13.92
N VAL A 178 -11.61 0.75 14.11
CA VAL A 178 -12.49 1.60 14.91
C VAL A 178 -13.45 2.25 13.92
N PRO A 179 -14.75 1.91 13.90
CA PRO A 179 -15.71 2.73 13.19
C PRO A 179 -15.61 4.15 13.76
N PRO A 180 -15.69 5.21 12.93
CA PRO A 180 -15.68 6.56 13.46
C PRO A 180 -16.75 6.64 14.54
N ALA A 181 -16.34 6.97 15.77
CA ALA A 181 -17.31 7.32 16.79
C ALA A 181 -18.10 8.49 16.20
N SER A 182 -19.42 8.35 16.12
CA SER A 182 -20.33 9.40 15.69
C SER A 182 -20.03 10.68 16.49
N GLY A 183 -19.18 11.57 15.96
CA GLY A 183 -18.66 12.69 16.75
C GLY A 183 -17.48 13.45 16.15
N ASP A 184 -16.55 12.81 15.43
CA ASP A 184 -15.36 13.49 14.90
C ASP A 184 -15.42 13.69 13.38
N LEU A 185 -16.38 14.48 12.92
CA LEU A 185 -16.21 15.22 11.67
C LEU A 185 -15.50 16.54 12.00
N PRO A 186 -14.33 16.85 11.42
CA PRO A 186 -13.86 18.22 11.39
C PRO A 186 -14.91 19.05 10.63
N ALA A 187 -15.56 19.96 11.34
CA ALA A 187 -16.46 20.95 10.76
C ALA A 187 -15.64 21.97 9.97
N ASP A 188 -15.23 21.61 8.74
CA ASP A 188 -14.69 22.58 7.80
C ASP A 188 -15.06 22.14 6.37
N GLY A 189 -16.00 22.86 5.75
CA GLY A 189 -16.31 22.65 4.33
C GLY A 189 -17.73 22.92 3.87
N LEU A 190 -18.56 23.68 4.59
CA LEU A 190 -19.77 24.26 4.01
C LEU A 190 -19.60 25.78 3.91
N SER A 191 -18.94 26.19 2.82
CA SER A 191 -19.22 27.49 2.21
C SER A 191 -20.62 27.40 1.59
N PRO A 192 -21.62 28.20 2.02
CA PRO A 192 -22.89 28.23 1.33
C PRO A 192 -22.70 29.00 0.02
N ALA A 193 -22.50 28.27 -1.07
CA ALA A 193 -22.92 28.73 -2.38
C ALA A 193 -24.45 28.61 -2.41
N ALA A 194 -25.14 29.74 -2.27
CA ALA A 194 -26.56 29.84 -2.58
C ALA A 194 -26.72 30.86 -3.71
N ASP A 195 -27.05 30.32 -4.88
CA ASP A 195 -27.56 31.04 -6.03
C ASP A 195 -28.86 31.79 -5.69
N THR A 196 -29.05 32.81 -6.52
CA THR A 196 -30.17 33.75 -6.70
C THR A 196 -31.54 33.07 -6.86
N PRO A 197 -32.63 33.85 -6.73
CA PRO A 197 -33.26 34.42 -7.93
C PRO A 197 -33.15 35.94 -8.05
#